data_AF-A0A7R7I6I8-F1
#
_entry.id   AF-A0A7R7I6I8-F1
#
_cell.length_a   1.000
_cell.length_b   1.000
_cell.length_c   1.000
_cell.angle_alpha   90.00
_cell.angle_beta   90.00
_cell.angle_gamma   90.00
#
_symmetry.space_group_name_H-M   'P 1'
#
loop_
_entity.id
_entity.type
_entity.pdbx_description
1 polymer ?
#
loop_
_entity_poly.entity_id
_entity_poly.type
_entity_poly.pdbx_seq_one_letter_code
_entity_poly.pdbx_strand_id
1 'polypeptide(L)'
;MKPLRATEAEQPEIFATIKRELPDITRACHKMTKQLRGLSDISQKMAIADLMASWVMAVYPEDLELQLSLAEAIRDQAEITLREAFRVKARQKQH
;
A
#
# COMPACT_ATOMS: atom_id res chain seq x y z
N MET A 1 19.35 2.85 6.79
CA MET A 1 19.40 1.47 6.25
C MET A 1 18.72 1.49 4.89
N LYS A 2 19.27 0.89 3.83
CA LYS A 2 18.46 0.68 2.60
C LYS A 2 17.37 -0.32 2.98
N PRO A 3 16.07 -0.07 2.70
CA PRO A 3 15.09 -1.13 2.85
C PRO A 3 15.53 -2.27 1.93
N LEU A 4 15.67 -3.47 2.51
CA LEU A 4 15.96 -4.68 1.75
C LEU A 4 14.70 -4.97 0.93
N ARG A 5 14.61 -4.39 -0.26
CA ARG A 5 13.53 -4.66 -1.21
C ARG A 5 13.84 -6.01 -1.82
N ALA A 6 13.40 -7.07 -1.15
CA ALA A 6 13.49 -8.41 -1.72
C ALA A 6 12.89 -8.39 -3.13
N THR A 7 13.67 -8.87 -4.09
CA THR A 7 13.24 -9.04 -5.47
C THR A 7 12.47 -10.35 -5.60
N GLU A 8 11.68 -10.48 -6.66
CA GLU A 8 10.99 -11.76 -6.96
C GLU A 8 11.99 -12.92 -7.11
N ALA A 9 13.20 -12.65 -7.60
CA ALA A 9 14.25 -13.66 -7.70
C ALA A 9 14.80 -14.09 -6.32
N GLU A 10 14.82 -13.17 -5.35
CA GLU A 10 15.32 -13.44 -3.99
C GLU A 10 14.25 -14.11 -3.11
N GLN A 11 12.96 -13.86 -3.34
CA GLN A 11 11.86 -14.41 -2.55
C GLN A 11 10.67 -14.88 -3.41
N PRO A 12 10.88 -15.88 -4.30
CA PRO A 12 9.88 -16.26 -5.30
C PRO A 12 8.56 -16.74 -4.68
N GLU A 13 8.60 -17.44 -3.55
CA GLU A 13 7.40 -17.96 -2.87
C GLU A 13 6.51 -16.84 -2.28
N ILE A 14 7.13 -15.81 -1.71
CA ILE A 14 6.42 -14.65 -1.18
C ILE A 14 5.77 -13.88 -2.33
N PHE A 15 6.50 -13.65 -3.41
CA PHE A 15 5.96 -12.99 -4.60
C PHE A 15 4.86 -13.80 -5.28
N ALA A 16 4.97 -15.13 -5.32
CA ALA A 16 3.91 -16.00 -5.84
C ALA A 16 2.61 -15.89 -5.02
N THR A 17 2.74 -15.84 -3.69
CA THR A 17 1.61 -15.64 -2.77
C THR A 17 0.94 -14.29 -3.00
N ILE A 18 1.74 -13.21 -3.05
CA ILE A 18 1.24 -11.85 -3.33
C ILE A 18 0.52 -11.82 -4.68
N LYS A 19 1.11 -12.38 -5.75
CA LYS A 19 0.51 -12.41 -7.09
C LYS A 19 -0.83 -13.13 -7.12
N ARG A 20 -0.95 -14.25 -6.40
CA ARG A 20 -2.20 -15.01 -6.28
C ARG A 20 -3.31 -14.18 -5.62
N GLU A 21 -2.96 -13.40 -4.61
CA GLU A 21 -3.91 -12.64 -3.78
C GLU A 21 -4.16 -11.21 -4.30
N LEU A 22 -3.31 -10.71 -5.19
CA LEU A 22 -3.37 -9.36 -5.74
C LEU A 22 -4.74 -8.96 -6.32
N PRO A 23 -5.49 -9.83 -7.04
CA PRO A 23 -6.81 -9.48 -7.52
C PRO A 23 -7.81 -9.16 -6.40
N ASP A 24 -7.77 -9.93 -5.31
CA ASP A 24 -8.64 -9.73 -4.15
C ASP A 24 -8.26 -8.45 -3.38
N ILE A 25 -6.96 -8.24 -3.17
CA ILE A 25 -6.41 -7.00 -2.59
C ILE A 25 -6.89 -5.79 -3.39
N THR A 26 -6.76 -5.84 -4.71
CA THR A 26 -7.15 -4.74 -5.60
C THR A 26 -8.65 -4.46 -5.53
N ARG A 27 -9.49 -5.51 -5.49
CA ARG A 27 -10.95 -5.37 -5.33
C ARG A 27 -11.32 -4.72 -4.01
N ALA A 28 -10.70 -5.16 -2.91
CA ALA A 28 -10.92 -4.58 -1.59
C ALA A 28 -10.55 -3.09 -1.59
N CYS A 29 -9.34 -2.74 -2.03
CA CYS A 29 -8.89 -1.36 -2.12
C CYS A 29 -9.83 -0.48 -2.96
N HIS A 30 -10.28 -0.95 -4.13
CA HIS A 30 -11.22 -0.21 -4.97
C HIS A 30 -12.59 0.03 -4.32
N LYS A 31 -13.10 -0.95 -3.56
CA LYS A 31 -14.36 -0.79 -2.82
C LYS A 31 -14.23 0.33 -1.78
N MET A 32 -13.11 0.39 -1.08
CA MET A 32 -12.85 1.41 -0.07
C MET A 32 -12.65 2.80 -0.68
N THR A 33 -11.92 2.91 -1.79
CA THR A 33 -11.76 4.22 -2.47
C THR A 33 -13.09 4.78 -2.95
N LYS A 34 -14.05 3.94 -3.31
CA LYS A 34 -15.42 4.40 -3.63
C LYS A 34 -16.13 5.02 -2.43
N GLN A 35 -15.91 4.50 -1.22
CA GLN A 35 -16.52 5.02 0.01
C GLN A 35 -15.97 6.39 0.40
N LEU A 36 -14.74 6.73 -0.03
CA LEU A 36 -14.15 8.04 0.21
C LEU A 36 -14.71 9.15 -0.70
N ARG A 37 -15.45 8.80 -1.76
CA ARG A 37 -15.98 9.77 -2.72
C ARG A 37 -17.04 10.65 -2.06
N GLY A 38 -16.97 11.95 -2.32
CA GLY A 38 -17.92 12.94 -1.77
C GLY A 38 -17.50 13.53 -0.42
N LEU A 39 -16.46 12.99 0.21
CA LEU A 39 -15.82 13.62 1.38
C LEU A 39 -14.92 14.79 0.93
N SER A 40 -14.70 15.76 1.82
CA SER A 40 -13.70 16.82 1.59
C SER A 40 -12.28 16.26 1.56
N ASP A 41 -11.35 16.95 0.90
CA ASP A 41 -9.94 16.52 0.79
C ASP A 41 -9.29 16.22 2.15
N ILE A 42 -9.61 17.02 3.18
CA ILE A 42 -9.09 16.82 4.55
C ILE A 42 -9.70 15.55 5.16
N SER A 43 -11.01 15.34 4.97
CA SER A 43 -11.69 14.15 5.49
C SER A 43 -11.23 12.87 4.80
N GLN A 44 -10.94 12.93 3.49
CA GLN A 44 -10.36 11.81 2.76
C GLN A 44 -8.96 11.46 3.31
N LYS A 45 -8.12 12.45 3.62
CA LYS A 45 -6.80 12.22 4.23
C LYS A 45 -6.92 11.54 5.59
N MET A 46 -7.84 12.02 6.44
CA MET A 46 -8.06 11.43 7.76
C MET A 46 -8.55 9.97 7.63
N ALA A 47 -9.53 9.72 6.76
CA ALA A 47 -10.04 8.37 6.54
C ALA A 47 -8.98 7.39 6.02
N ILE A 48 -8.04 7.85 5.18
CA ILE A 48 -6.90 7.03 4.72
C ILE A 48 -5.96 6.70 5.89
N ALA A 49 -5.68 7.67 6.76
CA ALA A 49 -4.84 7.45 7.93
C ALA A 49 -5.47 6.46 8.93
N ASP A 50 -6.75 6.63 9.24
CA ASP A 50 -7.49 5.73 10.14
C ASP A 50 -7.58 4.31 9.58
N LEU A 51 -7.78 4.17 8.27
CA LEU A 51 -7.78 2.87 7.61
C LEU A 51 -6.42 2.18 7.70
N MET A 52 -5.34 2.92 7.42
CA MET A 52 -3.97 2.39 7.53
C MET A 52 -3.70 1.90 8.95
N ALA A 53 -4.03 2.72 9.97
CA ALA A 53 -3.87 2.33 11.36
C ALA A 53 -4.69 1.06 11.71
N SER A 54 -5.93 0.98 11.24
CA SER A 54 -6.80 -0.18 11.47
C SER A 54 -6.22 -1.48 10.88
N TRP A 55 -5.64 -1.42 9.69
CA TRP A 55 -4.99 -2.58 9.08
C TRP A 55 -3.69 -2.96 9.78
N VAL A 56 -2.88 -1.98 10.17
CA VAL A 56 -1.64 -2.21 10.93
C VAL A 56 -1.94 -2.90 12.26
N MET A 57 -2.95 -2.41 13.00
CA MET A 57 -3.41 -3.05 14.23
C MET A 57 -3.95 -4.47 13.98
N ALA A 58 -4.58 -4.74 12.84
CA ALA A 58 -5.04 -6.10 12.52
C ALA A 58 -3.89 -7.08 12.23
N VAL A 59 -2.76 -6.61 11.72
CA VAL A 59 -1.57 -7.44 11.46
C VAL A 59 -0.79 -7.72 12.75
N TYR A 60 -0.64 -6.72 13.61
CA TYR A 60 0.12 -6.82 14.86
C TYR A 60 -0.71 -6.30 16.04
N PRO A 61 -1.72 -7.04 16.55
CA PRO A 61 -2.72 -6.51 17.49
C PRO A 61 -2.18 -6.03 18.83
N GLU A 62 -1.06 -6.59 19.30
CA GLU A 62 -0.55 -6.35 20.65
C GLU A 62 0.89 -5.84 20.68
N ASP A 63 1.46 -5.47 19.53
CA ASP A 63 2.85 -5.04 19.40
C ASP A 63 2.95 -3.66 18.77
N LEU A 64 3.03 -2.62 19.61
CA LEU A 64 3.12 -1.23 19.16
C LEU A 64 4.39 -0.96 18.34
N GLU A 65 5.51 -1.60 18.66
CA GLU A 65 6.77 -1.36 17.94
C GLU A 65 6.69 -1.92 16.52
N LEU A 66 6.16 -3.14 16.35
CA LEU A 66 5.91 -3.71 15.03
C LEU A 66 4.82 -2.96 14.26
N GLN A 67 3.77 -2.47 14.94
CA GLN A 67 2.76 -1.60 14.31
C GLN A 67 3.39 -0.34 13.72
N LEU A 68 4.20 0.37 14.50
CA LEU A 68 4.88 1.60 14.05
C LEU A 68 5.85 1.29 12.91
N SER A 69 6.65 0.23 13.02
CA SER A 69 7.56 -0.21 11.97
C SER A 69 6.84 -0.54 10.67
N LEU A 70 5.69 -1.22 10.73
CA LEU A 70 4.88 -1.54 9.56
C LEU A 70 4.26 -0.28 8.93
N ALA A 71 3.79 0.67 9.73
CA ALA A 71 3.25 1.93 9.23
C ALA A 71 4.30 2.72 8.43
N GLU A 72 5.54 2.78 8.91
CA GLU A 72 6.66 3.38 8.18
C GLU A 72 6.96 2.65 6.86
N ALA A 73 7.01 1.32 6.90
CA ALA A 73 7.24 0.51 5.71
C ALA A 73 6.15 0.69 4.64
N ILE A 74 4.88 0.79 5.06
CA ILE A 74 3.74 1.05 4.16
C ILE A 74 3.86 2.43 3.52
N ARG A 75 4.21 3.48 4.29
CA ARG A 75 4.43 4.83 3.75
C ARG A 75 5.49 4.82 2.67
N ASP A 76 6.62 4.18 2.93
CA ASP A 76 7.73 4.08 1.98
C ASP A 76 7.30 3.31 0.71
N GLN A 77 6.51 2.23 0.85
CA GLN A 77 5.96 1.49 -0.28
C GLN A 77 4.93 2.29 -1.08
N ALA A 78 4.11 3.10 -0.43
CA ALA A 78 3.15 4.00 -1.09
C ALA A 78 3.89 5.04 -1.95
N GLU A 79 4.98 5.61 -1.45
CA GLU A 79 5.83 6.54 -2.21
C GLU A 79 6.40 5.87 -3.47
N ILE A 80 6.95 4.66 -3.35
CA ILE A 80 7.46 3.88 -4.50
C ILE A 80 6.35 3.70 -5.54
N THR A 81 5.19 3.22 -5.10
CA THR A 81 4.04 2.92 -5.96
C THR A 81 3.58 4.18 -6.71
N LEU A 82 3.51 5.33 -6.03
CA LEU A 82 3.13 6.61 -6.65
C LEU A 82 4.17 7.06 -7.68
N ARG A 83 5.46 6.98 -7.35
CA ARG A 83 6.55 7.34 -8.28
C ARG A 83 6.52 6.47 -9.53
N GLU A 84 6.30 5.17 -9.39
CA GLU A 84 6.18 4.24 -10.51
C GLU A 84 4.94 4.52 -11.38
N ALA A 85 3.78 4.76 -10.75
CA ALA A 85 2.57 5.10 -11.48
C ALA A 85 2.74 6.37 -12.34
N PHE A 86 3.43 7.39 -11.81
CA PHE A 86 3.76 8.61 -12.58
C PHE A 86 4.74 8.34 -13.71
N ARG A 87 5.78 7.51 -13.49
CA ARG A 87 6.73 7.11 -14.54
C ARG A 87 6.03 6.38 -15.69
N VAL A 88 5.13 5.44 -15.39
CA VAL A 88 4.36 4.71 -16.41
C VAL A 88 3.47 5.67 -17.21
N LYS A 89 2.74 6.56 -16.54
CA LYS A 89 1.91 7.58 -17.21
C LYS A 89 2.74 8.50 -18.11
N ALA A 90 3.95 8.88 -17.69
CA ALA A 90 4.83 9.72 -18.50
C ALA A 90 5.26 9.01 -19.79
N ARG A 91 5.60 7.71 -19.72
CA ARG A 91 5.95 6.90 -20.89
C ARG A 91 4.77 6.75 -21.86
N GLN A 92 3.56 6.56 -21.34
CA GLN A 92 2.35 6.44 -22.16
C GLN A 92 1.98 7.73 -22.91
N LYS A 93 2.44 8.91 -22.46
CA LYS A 93 2.21 10.18 -23.17
C LYS A 93 3.23 10.45 -24.29
N GLN A 94 4.29 9.64 -24.39
CA GLN A 94 5.36 9.78 -25.37
C GLN A 94 5.19 8.85 -26.59
N HIS A 95 4.18 7.99 -26.57
CA HIS A 95 3.76 7.09 -27.64
C HIS A 95 2.36 7.46 -28.10
#